data_AF-A0A183LYN0-F1
#
_entry.id   AF-A0A183LYN0-F1
#
_cell.length_a   1.000
_cell.length_b   1.000
_cell.length_c   1.000
_cell.angle_alpha   90.00
_cell.angle_beta   90.00
_cell.angle_gamma   90.00
#
_symmetry.space_group_name_H-M   'P 1'
#
loop_
_entity.id
_entity.type
_entity.pdbx_description
1 polymer ?
#
loop_
_entity_poly.entity_id
_entity_poly.type
_entity_poly.pdbx_seq_one_letter_code
_entity_poly.pdbx_strand_id
1 'polypeptide(L)' 'MAKKSAREENMKQLYDTTKKLAGKYSKPERPVKDKEGRPITEIQEQRDRLVEYFEQLLNYSAVENP' A
#
# COMPACT_ATOMS: atom_id res chain seq x y z
N MET A 1 27.07 -3.52 -0.07
CA MET A 1 26.38 -2.55 -0.94
C MET A 1 25.36 -3.23 -1.86
N ALA A 2 25.70 -4.31 -2.59
CA ALA A 2 24.76 -5.03 -3.48
C ALA A 2 23.49 -5.58 -2.80
N LYS A 3 23.60 -6.12 -1.57
CA LYS A 3 22.42 -6.66 -0.85
C LYS A 3 21.41 -5.59 -0.40
N LYS A 4 21.85 -4.34 -0.15
CA LYS A 4 20.97 -3.24 0.27
C LYS A 4 20.14 -2.72 -0.92
N SER A 5 20.81 -2.51 -2.04
CA SER A 5 20.18 -2.12 -3.32
C SER A 5 19.17 -3.16 -3.81
N ALA A 6 19.50 -4.46 -3.76
CA ALA A 6 18.56 -5.52 -4.15
C ALA A 6 17.30 -5.56 -3.26
N ARG A 7 17.41 -5.22 -1.97
CA ARG A 7 16.27 -5.16 -1.04
C ARG A 7 15.36 -3.96 -1.33
N GLU A 8 15.97 -2.82 -1.64
CA GLU A 8 15.25 -1.57 -1.92
C GLU A 8 14.52 -1.63 -3.26
N GLU A 9 15.18 -2.18 -4.28
CA GLU A 9 14.55 -2.46 -5.58
C GLU A 9 13.39 -3.47 -5.44
N ASN A 10 13.57 -4.52 -4.63
CA ASN A 10 12.52 -5.50 -4.35
C ASN A 10 11.31 -4.87 -3.63
N MET A 11 11.53 -4.00 -2.64
CA MET A 11 10.45 -3.28 -1.95
C MET A 11 9.71 -2.31 -2.87
N LYS A 12 10.43 -1.61 -3.74
CA LYS A 12 9.82 -0.71 -4.73
C LYS A 12 8.93 -1.48 -5.71
N GLN A 13 9.40 -2.63 -6.21
CA GLN A 13 8.60 -3.49 -7.09
C GLN A 13 7.35 -4.04 -6.37
N LEU A 14 7.48 -4.42 -5.10
CA LEU A 14 6.36 -4.84 -4.25
C LEU A 14 5.32 -3.73 -4.09
N TYR A 15 5.75 -2.50 -3.81
CA TYR A 15 4.87 -1.34 -3.69
C TYR A 15 4.18 -1.02 -5.02
N ASP A 16 4.92 -0.95 -6.13
CA ASP A 16 4.39 -0.65 -7.46
C ASP A 16 3.36 -1.71 -7.90
N THR A 17 3.63 -3.00 -7.61
CA THR A 17 2.71 -4.11 -7.90
C THR A 17 1.46 -4.04 -7.04
N THR A 18 1.62 -3.79 -5.74
CA THR A 18 0.51 -3.66 -4.79
C THR A 18 -0.38 -2.46 -5.15
N LYS A 19 0.22 -1.33 -5.54
CA LYS A 19 -0.47 -0.13 -6.00
C LYS A 19 -1.25 -0.38 -7.29
N LYS A 20 -0.67 -1.11 -8.25
CA LYS A 20 -1.35 -1.49 -9.50
C LYS A 20 -2.54 -2.42 -9.26
N LEU A 21 -2.42 -3.37 -8.32
CA LEU A 21 -3.53 -4.24 -7.91
C LEU A 21 -4.60 -3.44 -7.16
N ALA A 22 -4.19 -2.61 -6.20
CA ALA A 22 -5.09 -1.73 -5.45
C ALA A 22 -5.87 -0.81 -6.40
N GLY A 23 -5.25 -0.22 -7.43
CA GLY A 23 -5.94 0.60 -8.43
C GLY A 23 -7.02 -0.15 -9.21
N LYS A 24 -6.83 -1.43 -9.54
CA LYS A 24 -7.84 -2.28 -10.21
C LYS A 24 -9.02 -2.64 -9.30
N TYR A 25 -8.82 -2.65 -7.98
CA TYR A 25 -9.83 -3.04 -6.97
C TYR A 25 -10.13 -1.90 -5.95
N SER A 26 -9.82 -0.66 -6.33
CA SER A 26 -9.72 0.49 -5.40
C SER A 26 -11.09 0.91 -4.93
N LYS A 27 -12.04 1.00 -5.85
CA LYS A 27 -13.41 1.39 -5.56
C LYS A 27 -14.36 0.38 -6.18
N PRO A 28 -15.06 -0.42 -5.38
CA PRO A 28 -16.25 -1.09 -5.87
C PRO A 28 -17.25 -0.01 -6.31
N GLU A 29 -17.90 -0.22 -7.46
CA GLU A 29 -18.86 0.71 -8.07
C GLU A 29 -20.05 1.02 -7.15
N ARG A 30 -20.22 0.21 -6.09
CA ARG A 30 -21.18 0.37 -5.01
C ARG A 30 -20.48 0.24 -3.65
N PRO A 31 -20.93 0.96 -2.60
CA PRO A 31 -20.43 0.77 -1.24
C PRO A 31 -20.58 -0.69 -0.83
N VAL A 32 -19.49 -1.35 -0.46
CA VAL A 32 -19.56 -2.69 0.11
C VAL A 32 -20.07 -2.54 1.52
N LYS A 33 -21.15 -3.26 1.81
CA LYS A 33 -21.77 -3.31 3.12
C LYS A 33 -21.49 -4.68 3.74
N ASP A 34 -21.36 -4.73 5.06
CA ASP A 34 -21.32 -5.99 5.78
C ASP A 34 -22.69 -6.69 5.74
N LYS A 35 -22.80 -7.84 6.41
CA LYS A 35 -24.04 -8.64 6.45
C LYS A 35 -25.19 -7.86 7.10
N GLU A 36 -24.85 -6.89 7.93
CA GLU A 36 -25.75 -5.99 8.66
C GLU A 36 -26.06 -4.70 7.88
N GLY A 37 -25.53 -4.53 6.66
CA GLY A 37 -25.80 -3.37 5.82
C GLY A 37 -24.99 -2.12 6.18
N ARG A 38 -24.01 -2.21 7.10
CA ARG A 38 -23.14 -1.11 7.48
C ARG A 38 -22.04 -0.94 6.42
N PRO A 39 -21.72 0.30 6.01
CA PRO A 39 -20.62 0.53 5.08
C PRO A 39 -19.32 0.00 5.69
N ILE A 40 -18.55 -0.76 4.92
CA ILE A 40 -17.26 -1.28 5.40
C ILE A 40 -16.19 -0.18 5.30
N THR A 41 -16.31 0.84 6.15
CA THR A 41 -15.35 1.94 6.27
C THR A 41 -14.01 1.47 6.83
N GLU A 42 -14.01 0.41 7.64
CA GLU A 42 -12.79 -0.20 8.19
C GLU A 42 -11.81 -0.68 7.10
N ILE A 43 -12.30 -1.24 5.98
CA ILE A 43 -11.41 -1.68 4.89
C ILE A 43 -10.77 -0.48 4.18
N GLN A 44 -11.50 0.62 4.04
CA GLN A 44 -10.96 1.85 3.43
C GLN A 44 -9.94 2.51 4.36
N GLU A 45 -10.25 2.65 5.65
CA GLU A 45 -9.31 3.19 6.64
C GLU A 45 -8.05 2.31 6.79
N GLN A 46 -8.19 0.99 6.75
CA GLN A 46 -7.03 0.08 6.75
C GLN A 46 -6.16 0.26 5.50
N ARG A 47 -6.75 0.47 4.33
CA ARG A 47 -6.01 0.75 3.10
C ARG A 47 -5.26 2.06 3.18
N ASP A 48 -5.90 3.12 3.68
CA ASP A 48 -5.27 4.43 3.79
C ASP A 48 -4.08 4.39 4.76
N ARG A 49 -4.23 3.69 5.90
CA ARG A 49 -3.10 3.43 6.83
C ARG A 49 -1.97 2.62 6.19
N LEU A 50 -2.29 1.63 5.35
CA LEU A 50 -1.28 0.86 4.64
C LEU A 50 -0.51 1.74 3.64
N VAL A 51 -1.19 2.62 2.92
CA VAL A 51 -0.55 3.58 2.00
C VAL A 51 0.42 4.48 2.75
N GLU A 52 0.01 5.09 3.86
CA GLU A 52 0.88 5.96 4.67
C GLU A 52 2.11 5.22 5.20
N TYR A 53 1.94 4.00 5.72
CA TYR A 53 3.04 3.19 6.24
C TYR A 53 4.08 2.86 5.15
N PHE A 54 3.63 2.47 3.96
CA PHE A 54 4.55 2.17 2.85
C PHE A 54 5.26 3.42 2.32
N GLU A 55 4.57 4.57 2.25
CA GLU A 55 5.19 5.83 1.87
C GLU A 55 6.26 6.26 2.87
N GLN A 56 6.02 6.12 4.18
CA GLN A 56 7.03 6.37 5.21
C GLN A 56 8.23 5.43 5.08
N LEU A 57 7.99 4.14 4.84
CA LEU A 57 9.04 3.14 4.71
C LEU A 57 9.95 3.41 3.50
N LEU A 58 9.37 3.81 2.36
CA LEU A 58 10.11 4.18 1.15
C LEU A 58 10.86 5.51 1.32
N ASN A 59 10.27 6.49 1.98
CA ASN A 59 10.95 7.76 2.30
C ASN A 59 12.11 7.54 3.27
N TYR A 60 11.95 6.68 4.27
CA TYR A 60 13.02 6.34 5.21
C TYR A 60 14.17 5.60 4.53
N SER A 61 13.87 4.63 3.64
CA SER A 61 14.92 3.93 2.89
C SER A 61 15.71 4.88 1.97
N ALA A 62 15.02 5.85 1.35
CA ALA A 62 15.64 6.87 0.52
C ALA A 62 16.57 7.81 1.30
N VAL A 63 16.28 8.09 2.58
CA VAL A 63 17.12 8.92 3.46
C VAL A 63 18.33 8.15 4.01
N GLU A 64 18.24 6.84 4.19
CA GLU A 64 19.36 6.00 4.63
C GLU A 64 20.41 5.71 3.54
N ASN A 65 20.30 6.31 2.36
CA ASN A 65 21.27 6.20 1.29
C ASN A 65 22.23 7.42 1.32
N PRO A 66 23.55 7.24 1.58
CA PRO A 66 24.52 8.31 1.39
C PRO A 66 24.75 8.63 -0.09
#